data_AF-A0A2R6APP9-F1
#
_entry.id   AF-A0A2R6APP9-F1
#
_cell.length_a   1.000
_cell.length_b   1.000
_cell.length_c   1.000
_cell.angle_alpha   90.00
_cell.angle_beta   90.00
_cell.angle_gamma   90.00
#
_symmetry.space_group_name_H-M   'P 1'
#
loop_
_entity.id
_entity.type
_entity.pdbx_description
1 polymer ?
#
loop_
_entity_poly.entity_id
_entity_poly.type
_entity_poly.pdbx_seq_one_letter_code
_entity_poly.pdbx_strand_id
1 'polypeptide(L)'
;MKLEKPRILVAGVASDVGKTTVATGLMACFRKKGLRVQGFKVGPDFLDPTYHSLVTQRASRNLDTWLMGEQGVLETFAHSTKDADIAVIEGVMGLFDGSSAKSDEQSSAEIARLLNTPVLLVLDVYALGRSAAALVAGCVHMGKGLRISGVILNRVGSQKHAQLCKDAIEHETKVPVLGWLPNNEQISLPSRHLGLFAADSSMDNKLKAIQQSVEKNVEIERVLALAKDAPPLEIQEQKSLQNGKEVKIGVAMDESFFFYYEDNFDILRALGAKLLFFSPCNDSALPEVDALLIGGGYPEINAQKLEENVSMRNAILKFIEQGGLVYAECGGLMYLGRTTSSTEGRVHYMVGALELDTRLTKELTLGYTELEGVMQSALSAKGEILKGHEFHYSKVVDIDEDARFCYKVRKGRGTKDSMEGYLVYNTLASYTHLHFRGNLSFAQRLLKNASHKRD
;
A
#
# COMPACT_ATOMS: atom_id res chain seq x y z
N MET A 1 -2.37 7.72 25.97
CA MET A 1 -3.76 7.22 25.93
C MET A 1 -3.74 5.70 25.88
N LYS A 2 -4.63 5.01 26.62
CA LYS A 2 -4.85 3.57 26.46
C LYS A 2 -5.89 3.35 25.36
N LEU A 3 -5.50 2.67 24.29
CA LEU A 3 -6.40 2.30 23.20
C LEU A 3 -6.84 0.85 23.37
N GLU A 4 -8.13 0.67 23.67
CA GLU A 4 -8.77 -0.65 23.76
C GLU A 4 -9.57 -0.89 22.49
N LYS A 5 -8.97 -1.59 21.54
CA LYS A 5 -9.57 -1.86 20.24
C LYS A 5 -9.42 -3.33 19.86
N PRO A 6 -10.53 -4.04 19.60
CA PRO A 6 -10.46 -5.39 19.06
C PRO A 6 -9.67 -5.41 17.76
N ARG A 7 -8.70 -6.30 17.65
CA ARG A 7 -7.81 -6.38 16.50
C ARG A 7 -7.25 -7.77 16.29
N ILE A 8 -7.11 -8.16 15.03
CA ILE A 8 -6.55 -9.44 14.63
C ILE A 8 -5.63 -9.22 13.43
N LEU A 9 -4.48 -9.89 13.44
CA LEU A 9 -3.56 -9.91 12.31
C LEU A 9 -3.67 -11.24 11.58
N VAL A 10 -3.98 -11.20 10.28
CA VAL A 10 -4.03 -12.36 9.39
C VAL A 10 -2.68 -12.48 8.69
N ALA A 11 -1.84 -13.41 9.15
CA ALA A 11 -0.52 -13.68 8.57
C ALA A 11 -0.53 -15.00 7.79
N GLY A 12 0.50 -15.23 6.99
CA GLY A 12 0.71 -16.49 6.27
C GLY A 12 2.04 -17.10 6.67
N VAL A 13 2.24 -18.39 6.39
CA VAL A 13 3.57 -19.01 6.52
C VAL A 13 4.51 -18.65 5.36
N ALA A 14 3.94 -18.13 4.27
CA ALA A 14 4.64 -17.68 3.06
C ALA A 14 3.75 -16.71 2.26
N SER A 15 4.29 -16.20 1.15
CA SER A 15 3.49 -15.58 0.08
C SER A 15 2.51 -16.58 -0.55
N ASP A 16 1.45 -16.08 -1.18
CA ASP A 16 0.48 -16.86 -1.98
C ASP A 16 -0.26 -18.01 -1.25
N VAL A 17 -0.29 -18.00 0.08
CA VAL A 17 -1.08 -18.96 0.88
C VAL A 17 -2.57 -18.60 1.01
N GLY A 18 -3.01 -17.48 0.42
CA GLY A 18 -4.40 -17.00 0.46
C GLY A 18 -4.76 -16.06 1.61
N LYS A 19 -3.77 -15.31 2.15
CA LYS A 19 -4.00 -14.30 3.20
C LYS A 19 -5.10 -13.30 2.83
N THR A 20 -5.01 -12.72 1.63
CA THR A 20 -5.95 -11.71 1.13
C THR A 20 -7.37 -12.25 1.03
N THR A 21 -7.55 -13.48 0.54
CA THR A 21 -8.86 -14.16 0.52
C THR A 21 -9.44 -14.30 1.92
N VAL A 22 -8.63 -14.76 2.88
CA VAL A 22 -9.07 -14.95 4.27
C VAL A 22 -9.38 -13.61 4.94
N ALA A 23 -8.47 -12.63 4.85
CA ALA A 23 -8.64 -11.31 5.45
C ALA A 23 -9.88 -10.60 4.89
N THR A 24 -10.02 -10.56 3.56
CA THR A 24 -11.16 -9.95 2.88
C THR A 24 -12.47 -10.64 3.25
N GLY A 25 -12.50 -11.97 3.31
CA GLY A 25 -13.69 -12.71 3.72
C GLY A 25 -14.08 -12.47 5.18
N LEU A 26 -13.10 -12.40 6.09
CA LEU A 26 -13.35 -12.05 7.50
C LEU A 26 -13.91 -10.64 7.63
N MET A 27 -13.32 -9.66 6.94
CA MET A 27 -13.82 -8.28 6.90
C MET A 27 -15.26 -8.22 6.40
N ALA A 28 -15.57 -8.94 5.31
CA ALA A 28 -16.93 -9.01 4.77
C ALA A 28 -17.92 -9.67 5.75
N CYS A 29 -17.52 -10.75 6.43
CA CYS A 29 -18.34 -11.39 7.46
C CYS A 29 -18.62 -10.48 8.67
N PHE A 30 -17.60 -9.76 9.16
CA PHE A 30 -17.77 -8.81 10.26
C PHE A 30 -18.65 -7.63 9.87
N ARG A 31 -18.50 -7.12 8.64
CA ARG A 31 -19.37 -6.08 8.10
C ARG A 31 -20.82 -6.56 7.95
N LYS A 32 -21.05 -7.81 7.50
CA LYS A 32 -22.39 -8.44 7.46
C LYS A 32 -23.04 -8.50 8.85
N LYS A 33 -22.24 -8.63 9.91
CA LYS A 33 -22.68 -8.59 11.32
C LYS A 33 -22.93 -7.16 11.84
N GLY A 34 -22.79 -6.14 11.01
CA GLY A 34 -23.03 -4.74 11.36
C GLY A 34 -21.86 -4.05 12.05
N LEU A 35 -20.67 -4.66 12.07
CA LEU A 35 -19.47 -4.04 12.65
C LEU A 35 -18.83 -3.05 11.66
N ARG A 36 -18.34 -1.92 12.18
CA ARG A 36 -17.45 -1.02 11.45
C ARG A 36 -16.05 -1.61 11.46
N VAL A 37 -15.65 -2.17 10.34
CA VAL A 37 -14.36 -2.86 10.18
C VAL A 37 -13.33 -1.90 9.58
N GLN A 38 -12.20 -1.71 10.27
CA GLN A 38 -11.06 -1.00 9.69
C GLN A 38 -10.04 -2.01 9.15
N GLY A 39 -9.83 -1.97 7.83
CA GLY A 39 -8.80 -2.76 7.16
C GLY A 39 -7.42 -2.10 7.28
N PHE A 40 -6.41 -2.94 7.46
CA PHE A 40 -5.00 -2.56 7.40
C PHE A 40 -4.22 -3.56 6.55
N LYS A 41 -3.17 -3.10 5.89
CA LYS A 41 -2.21 -3.92 5.17
C LYS A 41 -0.82 -3.63 5.71
N VAL A 42 -0.09 -4.67 6.10
CA VAL A 42 1.34 -4.55 6.43
C VAL A 42 2.12 -4.31 5.14
N GLY A 43 3.11 -3.43 5.20
CA GLY A 43 4.01 -3.14 4.10
C GLY A 43 3.48 -2.11 3.09
N PRO A 44 4.27 -1.78 2.05
CA PRO A 44 3.97 -0.72 1.11
C PRO A 44 3.06 -1.17 -0.07
N ASP A 45 2.15 -2.12 0.15
CA ASP A 45 1.29 -2.66 -0.92
C ASP A 45 0.08 -1.75 -1.20
N PHE A 46 -0.19 -1.44 -2.46
CA PHE A 46 -1.32 -0.60 -2.89
C PHE A 46 -2.56 -1.39 -3.35
N LEU A 47 -2.42 -2.70 -3.58
CA LEU A 47 -3.43 -3.51 -4.27
C LEU A 47 -4.33 -4.24 -3.29
N ASP A 48 -3.77 -4.94 -2.30
CA ASP A 48 -4.56 -5.62 -1.27
C ASP A 48 -5.51 -4.64 -0.53
N PRO A 49 -5.10 -3.39 -0.21
CA PRO A 49 -6.00 -2.37 0.32
C PRO A 49 -7.26 -2.10 -0.51
N THR A 50 -7.25 -2.31 -1.83
CA THR A 50 -8.43 -2.10 -2.69
C THR A 50 -9.51 -3.14 -2.39
N TYR A 51 -9.14 -4.41 -2.18
CA TYR A 51 -10.06 -5.49 -1.79
C TYR A 51 -10.68 -5.21 -0.42
N HIS A 52 -9.86 -4.79 0.55
CA HIS A 52 -10.33 -4.37 1.87
C HIS A 52 -11.35 -3.25 1.76
N SER A 53 -11.05 -2.23 0.95
CA SER A 53 -11.87 -1.04 0.84
C SER A 53 -13.21 -1.34 0.19
N LEU A 54 -13.26 -2.21 -0.82
CA LEU A 54 -14.51 -2.69 -1.42
C LEU A 54 -15.41 -3.41 -0.42
N VAL A 55 -14.85 -4.34 0.38
CA VAL A 55 -15.70 -5.11 1.32
C VAL A 55 -16.11 -4.31 2.55
N THR A 56 -15.24 -3.45 3.07
CA THR A 56 -15.49 -2.65 4.28
C THR A 56 -16.19 -1.33 4.01
N GLN A 57 -16.15 -0.82 2.77
CA GLN A 57 -16.55 0.54 2.40
C GLN A 57 -15.82 1.62 3.22
N ARG A 58 -14.56 1.33 3.57
CA ARG A 58 -13.66 2.22 4.29
C ARG A 58 -12.28 2.10 3.68
N ALA A 59 -11.58 3.22 3.53
CA ALA A 59 -10.21 3.19 3.06
C ALA A 59 -9.33 2.34 3.99
N SER A 60 -8.69 1.32 3.43
CA SER A 60 -7.67 0.53 4.13
C SER A 60 -6.39 1.35 4.30
N ARG A 61 -5.65 1.09 5.38
CA ARG A 61 -4.41 1.81 5.70
C ARG A 61 -3.20 0.89 5.60
N ASN A 62 -2.03 1.45 5.36
CA ASN A 62 -0.77 0.72 5.38
C ASN A 62 -0.09 0.86 6.74
N LEU A 63 0.59 -0.19 7.20
CA LEU A 63 1.39 -0.19 8.43
C LEU A 63 2.79 -0.72 8.11
N ASP A 64 3.79 0.15 8.28
CA ASP A 64 5.15 -0.14 7.83
C ASP A 64 6.19 0.67 8.64
N THR A 65 7.02 -0.01 9.42
CA THR A 65 8.01 0.66 10.29
C THR A 65 9.12 1.37 9.50
N TRP A 66 9.40 0.98 8.26
CA TRP A 66 10.36 1.69 7.41
C TRP A 66 9.80 3.02 6.92
N LEU A 67 8.56 3.02 6.46
CA LEU A 67 7.92 4.20 5.86
C LEU A 67 7.46 5.24 6.86
N MET A 68 7.04 4.83 8.07
CA MET A 68 6.46 5.75 9.06
C MET A 68 7.07 5.64 10.46
N GLY A 69 8.00 4.71 10.69
CA GLY A 69 8.54 4.42 12.02
C GLY A 69 7.50 3.73 12.92
N GLU A 70 7.96 3.24 14.07
CA GLU A 70 7.06 2.59 15.06
C GLU A 70 5.97 3.54 15.54
N GLN A 71 6.33 4.79 15.84
CA GLN A 71 5.39 5.79 16.30
C GLN A 71 4.35 6.12 15.22
N GLY A 72 4.74 6.21 13.95
CA GLY A 72 3.80 6.41 12.84
C GLY A 72 2.81 5.27 12.71
N VAL A 73 3.25 4.01 12.87
CA VAL A 73 2.36 2.84 12.86
C VAL A 73 1.33 2.93 13.99
N LEU A 74 1.76 3.23 15.21
CA LEU A 74 0.87 3.37 16.37
C LEU A 74 -0.16 4.49 16.18
N GLU A 75 0.30 5.63 15.65
CA GLU A 75 -0.53 6.79 15.35
C GLU A 75 -1.58 6.51 14.27
N THR A 76 -1.16 5.93 13.15
CA THR A 76 -2.05 5.55 12.05
C THR A 76 -3.10 4.54 12.52
N PHE A 77 -2.69 3.55 13.32
CA PHE A 77 -3.60 2.58 13.91
C PHE A 77 -4.62 3.26 14.83
N ALA A 78 -4.17 4.12 15.75
CA ALA A 78 -5.05 4.81 16.70
C ALA A 78 -6.06 5.73 16.01
N HIS A 79 -5.57 6.54 15.07
CA HIS A 79 -6.40 7.48 14.33
C HIS A 79 -7.49 6.75 13.53
N SER A 80 -7.07 5.76 12.74
CA SER A 80 -7.95 5.08 11.78
C SER A 80 -8.93 4.11 12.43
N THR A 81 -8.66 3.72 13.68
CA THR A 81 -9.59 2.87 14.44
C THR A 81 -10.52 3.65 15.35
N LYS A 82 -10.39 4.98 15.52
CA LYS A 82 -11.17 5.75 16.51
C LYS A 82 -12.67 5.41 16.51
N ASP A 83 -13.27 5.34 15.32
CA ASP A 83 -14.69 5.03 15.07
C ASP A 83 -14.94 3.58 14.61
N ALA A 84 -13.94 2.71 14.63
CA ALA A 84 -14.08 1.29 14.27
C ALA A 84 -14.43 0.42 15.47
N ASP A 85 -15.17 -0.67 15.20
CA ASP A 85 -15.52 -1.70 16.18
C ASP A 85 -14.47 -2.83 16.21
N ILE A 86 -13.79 -3.06 15.08
CA ILE A 86 -12.71 -4.05 14.94
C ILE A 86 -11.71 -3.63 13.86
N ALA A 87 -10.43 -3.91 14.10
CA ALA A 87 -9.37 -3.82 13.11
C ALA A 87 -8.98 -5.21 12.58
N VAL A 88 -8.86 -5.35 11.26
CA VAL A 88 -8.33 -6.56 10.62
C VAL A 88 -7.08 -6.15 9.84
N ILE A 89 -5.94 -6.72 10.21
CA ILE A 89 -4.63 -6.39 9.65
C ILE A 89 -4.17 -7.55 8.78
N GLU A 90 -4.09 -7.37 7.46
CA GLU A 90 -3.49 -8.36 6.57
C GLU A 90 -1.96 -8.23 6.58
N GLY A 91 -1.26 -9.32 6.83
CA GLY A 91 0.20 -9.40 6.77
C GLY A 91 0.76 -9.27 5.35
N VAL A 92 2.06 -9.01 5.24
CA VAL A 92 2.85 -9.10 4.01
C VAL A 92 3.66 -10.40 4.02
N MET A 93 3.87 -10.99 2.82
CA MET A 93 4.71 -12.20 2.64
C MET A 93 4.41 -13.30 3.68
N GLY A 94 5.40 -14.05 4.16
CA GLY A 94 5.30 -14.88 5.36
C GLY A 94 5.39 -14.06 6.64
N LEU A 95 4.94 -14.62 7.76
CA LEU A 95 4.86 -13.95 9.06
C LEU A 95 6.18 -13.26 9.47
N PHE A 96 7.31 -13.95 9.26
CA PHE A 96 8.65 -13.47 9.62
C PHE A 96 9.44 -12.87 8.45
N ASP A 97 8.86 -12.83 7.26
CA ASP A 97 9.56 -12.34 6.08
C ASP A 97 9.57 -10.81 6.10
N GLY A 98 10.76 -10.23 6.20
CA GLY A 98 11.00 -8.79 6.25
C GLY A 98 12.28 -8.40 5.52
N SER A 99 12.90 -7.30 5.92
CA SER A 99 14.15 -6.82 5.31
C SER A 99 15.40 -7.54 5.82
N SER A 100 15.28 -8.28 6.92
CA SER A 100 16.38 -8.96 7.62
C SER A 100 16.16 -10.46 7.66
N ALA A 101 17.25 -11.22 7.47
CA ALA A 101 17.25 -12.68 7.64
C ALA A 101 17.42 -13.11 9.10
N LYS A 102 17.63 -12.16 10.03
CA LYS A 102 18.02 -12.42 11.44
C LYS A 102 17.11 -11.76 12.46
N SER A 103 16.22 -10.87 12.03
CA SER A 103 15.29 -10.12 12.88
C SER A 103 13.96 -9.96 12.15
N ASP A 104 12.92 -9.58 12.89
CA ASP A 104 11.57 -9.40 12.35
C ASP A 104 11.38 -8.03 11.65
N GLU A 105 12.45 -7.27 11.42
CA GLU A 105 12.41 -5.92 10.82
C GLU A 105 11.63 -5.90 9.50
N GLN A 106 10.64 -5.01 9.43
CA GLN A 106 9.72 -4.84 8.31
C GLN A 106 8.92 -6.10 7.95
N SER A 107 8.68 -6.99 8.91
CA SER A 107 7.82 -8.17 8.73
C SER A 107 6.43 -7.99 9.36
N SER A 108 5.52 -8.91 9.04
CA SER A 108 4.22 -8.99 9.73
C SER A 108 4.36 -9.26 11.23
N ALA A 109 5.42 -9.96 11.63
CA ALA A 109 5.72 -10.30 13.02
C ALA A 109 6.13 -9.07 13.84
N GLU A 110 6.86 -8.12 13.26
CA GLU A 110 7.17 -6.83 13.91
C GLU A 110 5.89 -6.04 14.18
N ILE A 111 5.01 -5.89 13.19
CA ILE A 111 3.72 -5.19 13.38
C ILE A 111 2.85 -5.90 14.42
N ALA A 112 2.81 -7.24 14.41
CA ALA A 112 2.09 -8.00 15.43
C ALA A 112 2.61 -7.72 16.85
N ARG A 113 3.93 -7.58 17.04
CA ARG A 113 4.51 -7.23 18.36
C ARG A 113 4.26 -5.79 18.73
N LEU A 114 4.50 -4.86 17.81
CA LEU A 114 4.32 -3.43 18.04
C LEU A 114 2.87 -3.11 18.44
N LEU A 115 1.90 -3.76 17.79
CA LEU A 115 0.49 -3.63 18.11
C LEU A 115 -0.01 -4.67 19.13
N ASN A 116 0.87 -5.50 19.69
CA ASN A 116 0.53 -6.58 20.62
C ASN A 116 -0.74 -7.35 20.18
N THR A 117 -0.79 -7.73 18.91
CA THR A 117 -2.00 -8.19 18.23
C THR A 117 -2.01 -9.73 18.13
N PRO A 118 -3.14 -10.39 18.47
CA PRO A 118 -3.32 -11.81 18.18
C PRO A 118 -3.17 -12.12 16.69
N VAL A 119 -2.43 -13.17 16.36
CA VAL A 119 -2.13 -13.59 14.98
C VAL A 119 -2.96 -14.82 14.62
N LEU A 120 -3.67 -14.72 13.50
CA LEU A 120 -4.36 -15.79 12.81
C LEU A 120 -3.51 -16.23 11.61
N LEU A 121 -2.96 -17.44 11.67
CA LEU A 121 -2.04 -17.93 10.64
C LEU A 121 -2.80 -18.66 9.53
N VAL A 122 -2.59 -18.23 8.29
CA VAL A 122 -3.13 -18.87 7.09
C VAL A 122 -2.09 -19.84 6.55
N LEU A 123 -2.50 -21.09 6.42
CA LEU A 123 -1.65 -22.16 5.94
C LEU A 123 -2.26 -22.79 4.70
N ASP A 124 -1.50 -22.80 3.62
CA ASP A 124 -1.87 -23.54 2.44
C ASP A 124 -1.57 -25.01 2.61
N VAL A 125 -2.60 -25.85 2.61
CA VAL A 125 -2.44 -27.29 2.85
C VAL A 125 -2.69 -28.15 1.62
N TYR A 126 -2.76 -27.57 0.40
CA TYR A 126 -3.13 -28.32 -0.81
C TYR A 126 -2.45 -29.70 -0.95
N ALA A 127 -1.15 -29.76 -0.64
CA ALA A 127 -0.34 -30.98 -0.67
C ALA A 127 0.26 -31.35 0.71
N LEU A 128 -0.38 -30.92 1.80
CA LEU A 128 0.10 -31.18 3.16
C LEU A 128 -0.80 -32.19 3.90
N GLY A 129 -0.27 -32.76 4.97
CA GLY A 129 -0.98 -33.59 5.92
C GLY A 129 -0.46 -33.29 7.32
N ARG A 130 0.15 -34.28 7.98
CA ARG A 130 0.81 -34.06 9.29
C ARG A 130 1.88 -32.96 9.25
N SER A 131 2.58 -32.77 8.13
CA SER A 131 3.61 -31.71 7.97
C SER A 131 3.07 -30.29 8.16
N ALA A 132 1.74 -30.08 8.05
CA ALA A 132 1.12 -28.81 8.42
C ALA A 132 1.44 -28.41 9.87
N ALA A 133 1.48 -29.38 10.79
CA ALA A 133 1.85 -29.16 12.19
C ALA A 133 3.30 -28.69 12.35
N ALA A 134 4.23 -29.20 11.53
CA ALA A 134 5.64 -28.80 11.59
C ALA A 134 5.83 -27.32 11.22
N LEU A 135 5.09 -26.83 10.22
CA LEU A 135 5.11 -25.42 9.82
C LEU A 135 4.58 -24.52 10.94
N VAL A 136 3.43 -24.88 11.52
CA VAL A 136 2.85 -24.11 12.64
C VAL A 136 3.77 -24.17 13.87
N ALA A 137 4.34 -25.34 14.19
CA ALA A 137 5.28 -25.50 15.29
C ALA A 137 6.54 -24.63 15.11
N GLY A 138 7.07 -24.55 13.88
CA GLY A 138 8.16 -23.66 13.53
C GLY A 138 7.79 -22.19 13.76
N CYS A 139 6.60 -21.76 13.33
CA CYS A 139 6.13 -20.40 13.57
C CYS A 139 5.95 -20.10 15.07
N VAL A 140 5.40 -21.03 15.86
CA VAL A 140 5.27 -20.88 17.32
C VAL A 140 6.65 -20.80 17.98
N HIS A 141 7.60 -21.62 17.53
CA HIS A 141 8.95 -21.66 18.09
C HIS A 141 9.74 -20.38 17.78
N MET A 142 9.72 -19.92 16.53
CA MET A 142 10.40 -18.68 16.11
C MET A 142 9.68 -17.44 16.66
N GLY A 143 8.36 -17.46 16.67
CA GLY A 143 7.49 -16.41 17.18
C GLY A 143 7.35 -16.39 18.70
N LYS A 144 8.37 -16.75 19.47
CA LYS A 144 8.31 -16.61 20.94
C LYS A 144 7.95 -15.17 21.31
N GLY A 145 6.90 -15.02 22.12
CA GLY A 145 6.32 -13.72 22.49
C GLY A 145 5.24 -13.20 21.53
N LEU A 146 5.04 -13.80 20.35
CA LEU A 146 3.85 -13.56 19.53
C LEU A 146 2.66 -14.36 20.04
N ARG A 147 1.48 -13.77 19.91
CA ARG A 147 0.21 -14.43 20.21
C ARG A 147 -0.35 -15.14 18.98
N ILE A 148 0.30 -16.20 18.51
CA ILE A 148 -0.27 -17.06 17.45
C ILE A 148 -1.47 -17.80 18.04
N SER A 149 -2.67 -17.29 17.73
CA SER A 149 -3.90 -17.60 18.47
C SER A 149 -4.85 -18.52 17.70
N GLY A 150 -4.60 -18.74 16.42
CA GLY A 150 -5.37 -19.68 15.62
C GLY A 150 -4.76 -19.89 14.23
N VAL A 151 -5.29 -20.91 13.55
CA VAL A 151 -4.91 -21.25 12.18
C VAL A 151 -6.17 -21.35 11.30
N ILE A 152 -6.06 -20.88 10.05
CA ILE A 152 -7.01 -21.17 8.96
C ILE A 152 -6.28 -21.97 7.89
N LEU A 153 -6.87 -23.10 7.49
CA LEU A 153 -6.32 -23.95 6.42
C LEU A 153 -6.89 -23.51 5.06
N ASN A 154 -6.05 -23.32 4.06
CA ASN A 154 -6.47 -22.94 2.71
C ASN A 154 -6.18 -24.04 1.68
N ARG A 155 -6.89 -24.01 0.56
CA ARG A 155 -6.84 -25.00 -0.54
C ARG A 155 -7.04 -26.45 -0.06
N VAL A 156 -7.96 -26.66 0.87
CA VAL A 156 -8.24 -27.99 1.42
C VAL A 156 -9.00 -28.85 0.41
N GLY A 157 -8.52 -30.08 0.20
CA GLY A 157 -9.10 -31.02 -0.78
C GLY A 157 -10.36 -31.75 -0.31
N SER A 158 -10.57 -31.94 1.01
CA SER A 158 -11.77 -32.58 1.56
C SER A 158 -11.91 -32.34 3.07
N GLN A 159 -13.08 -32.64 3.64
CA GLN A 159 -13.29 -32.57 5.09
C GLN A 159 -12.37 -33.51 5.87
N LYS A 160 -12.09 -34.73 5.35
CA LYS A 160 -11.14 -35.67 5.96
C LYS A 160 -9.72 -35.09 5.97
N HIS A 161 -9.32 -34.40 4.90
CA HIS A 161 -8.04 -33.72 4.83
C HIS A 161 -7.98 -32.54 5.82
N ALA A 162 -9.04 -31.74 5.94
CA ALA A 162 -9.14 -30.68 6.95
C ALA A 162 -8.92 -31.23 8.36
N GLN A 163 -9.60 -32.33 8.69
CA GLN A 163 -9.51 -32.96 10.01
C GLN A 163 -8.10 -33.51 10.29
N LEU A 164 -7.47 -34.18 9.32
CA LEU A 164 -6.10 -34.67 9.44
C LEU A 164 -5.10 -33.56 9.79
N CYS A 165 -5.17 -32.44 9.07
CA CYS A 165 -4.31 -31.29 9.34
C CYS A 165 -4.63 -30.64 10.69
N LYS A 166 -5.93 -30.51 11.02
CA LYS A 166 -6.40 -29.98 12.30
C LYS A 166 -5.87 -30.79 13.48
N ASP A 167 -6.08 -32.10 13.47
CA ASP A 167 -5.64 -32.99 14.55
C ASP A 167 -4.12 -32.91 14.74
N ALA A 168 -3.36 -32.91 13.65
CA ALA A 168 -1.91 -32.79 13.71
C ALA A 168 -1.46 -31.45 14.32
N ILE A 169 -2.02 -30.32 13.87
CA ILE A 169 -1.66 -28.99 14.36
C ILE A 169 -2.02 -28.84 15.84
N GLU A 170 -3.26 -29.18 16.22
CA GLU A 170 -3.74 -29.01 17.58
C GLU A 170 -3.02 -29.95 18.56
N HIS A 171 -2.68 -31.17 18.13
CA HIS A 171 -1.90 -32.12 18.93
C HIS A 171 -0.50 -31.58 19.26
N GLU A 172 0.26 -31.18 18.24
CA GLU A 172 1.68 -30.82 18.38
C GLU A 172 1.88 -29.40 18.95
N THR A 173 0.98 -28.46 18.63
CA THR A 173 1.21 -27.02 18.91
C THR A 173 0.25 -26.42 19.92
N LYS A 174 -0.90 -27.08 20.19
CA LYS A 174 -2.02 -26.55 20.98
C LYS A 174 -2.69 -25.31 20.39
N VAL A 175 -2.27 -24.84 19.21
CA VAL A 175 -2.91 -23.73 18.51
C VAL A 175 -4.18 -24.24 17.83
N PRO A 176 -5.36 -23.63 18.06
CA PRO A 176 -6.60 -24.13 17.50
C PRO A 176 -6.70 -23.85 16.00
N VAL A 177 -7.27 -24.80 15.25
CA VAL A 177 -7.66 -24.59 13.85
C VAL A 177 -9.12 -24.13 13.82
N LEU A 178 -9.33 -22.89 13.39
CA LEU A 178 -10.61 -22.18 13.47
C LEU A 178 -11.44 -22.27 12.19
N GLY A 179 -10.94 -22.96 11.17
CA GLY A 179 -11.66 -23.12 9.92
C GLY A 179 -10.77 -23.55 8.77
N TRP A 180 -11.41 -23.76 7.62
CA TRP A 180 -10.73 -24.12 6.40
C TRP A 180 -11.45 -23.60 5.16
N LEU A 181 -10.74 -23.40 4.05
CA LEU A 181 -11.31 -23.04 2.76
C LEU A 181 -11.04 -24.14 1.73
N PRO A 182 -12.04 -24.53 0.91
CA PRO A 182 -11.84 -25.52 -0.13
C PRO A 182 -10.90 -25.00 -1.21
N ASN A 183 -10.23 -25.91 -1.92
CA ASN A 183 -9.58 -25.55 -3.17
C ASN A 183 -10.64 -25.24 -4.24
N ASN A 184 -10.94 -23.95 -4.45
CA ASN A 184 -12.01 -23.51 -5.34
C ASN A 184 -11.62 -22.22 -6.09
N GLU A 185 -11.67 -22.26 -7.43
CA GLU A 185 -11.36 -21.12 -8.30
C GLU A 185 -12.29 -19.91 -8.09
N GLN A 186 -13.53 -20.13 -7.65
CA GLN A 186 -14.49 -19.05 -7.40
C GLN A 186 -14.07 -18.13 -6.25
N ILE A 187 -13.24 -18.62 -5.32
CA ILE A 187 -12.69 -17.84 -4.20
C ILE A 187 -11.20 -17.56 -4.38
N SER A 188 -10.62 -18.04 -5.48
CA SER A 188 -9.25 -17.72 -5.88
C SER A 188 -9.21 -16.31 -6.46
N LEU A 189 -8.50 -15.43 -5.76
CA LEU A 189 -8.15 -14.13 -6.32
C LEU A 189 -7.13 -14.36 -7.44
N PRO A 190 -7.26 -13.68 -8.59
CA PRO A 190 -6.36 -13.89 -9.71
C PRO A 190 -4.91 -13.68 -9.26
N SER A 191 -4.04 -14.63 -9.64
CA SER A 191 -2.60 -14.43 -9.47
C SER A 191 -2.20 -13.18 -10.26
N ARG A 192 -1.40 -12.32 -9.64
CA ARG A 192 -1.06 -11.02 -10.23
C ARG A 192 -0.13 -11.24 -11.42
N HIS A 193 -0.67 -11.48 -12.63
CA HIS A 193 0.16 -11.49 -13.83
C HIS A 193 0.72 -10.07 -13.99
N LEU A 194 2.03 -9.89 -13.75
CA LEU A 194 2.71 -8.58 -13.62
C LEU A 194 2.24 -7.70 -12.44
N GLY A 195 1.57 -8.20 -11.40
CA GLY A 195 1.18 -7.33 -10.29
C GLY A 195 -0.06 -6.46 -10.54
N LEU A 196 -0.62 -6.38 -11.75
CA LEU A 196 -1.40 -5.21 -12.19
C LEU A 196 -2.93 -5.24 -11.95
N PHE A 197 -3.46 -5.80 -10.85
CA PHE A 197 -4.92 -5.85 -10.65
C PHE A 197 -5.37 -5.28 -9.31
N ALA A 198 -5.79 -4.01 -9.33
CA ALA A 198 -6.60 -3.43 -8.27
C ALA A 198 -8.03 -3.98 -8.35
N ALA A 199 -8.63 -4.18 -7.19
CA ALA A 199 -10.02 -4.61 -7.12
C ALA A 199 -10.95 -3.43 -7.46
N ASP A 200 -11.91 -3.70 -8.33
CA ASP A 200 -13.00 -2.78 -8.67
C ASP A 200 -14.37 -3.47 -8.53
N SER A 201 -15.44 -2.80 -8.96
CA SER A 201 -16.80 -3.33 -8.90
C SER A 201 -17.01 -4.62 -9.72
N SER A 202 -16.14 -4.96 -10.66
CA SER A 202 -16.22 -6.24 -11.39
C SER A 202 -15.99 -7.45 -10.47
N MET A 203 -15.36 -7.23 -9.31
CA MET A 203 -15.01 -8.26 -8.34
C MET A 203 -16.13 -8.60 -7.36
N ASP A 204 -17.26 -7.87 -7.35
CA ASP A 204 -18.35 -8.01 -6.37
C ASP A 204 -18.85 -9.47 -6.22
N ASN A 205 -19.06 -10.16 -7.34
CA ASN A 205 -19.51 -11.55 -7.32
C ASN A 205 -18.48 -12.49 -6.69
N LYS A 206 -17.20 -12.26 -6.97
CA LYS A 206 -16.09 -13.05 -6.40
C LYS A 206 -15.91 -12.75 -4.90
N LEU A 207 -15.99 -11.48 -4.49
CA LEU A 207 -15.96 -11.08 -3.09
C LEU A 207 -17.13 -11.68 -2.30
N LYS A 208 -18.32 -11.74 -2.89
CA LYS A 208 -19.49 -12.41 -2.32
C LYS A 208 -19.27 -13.92 -2.15
N ALA A 209 -18.66 -14.59 -3.13
CA ALA A 209 -18.30 -16.00 -3.02
C ALA A 209 -17.26 -16.24 -1.91
N ILE A 210 -16.25 -15.37 -1.79
CA ILE A 210 -15.25 -15.41 -0.71
C ILE A 210 -15.94 -15.28 0.65
N GLN A 211 -16.80 -14.27 0.82
CA GLN A 211 -17.57 -14.06 2.05
C GLN A 211 -18.39 -15.30 2.42
N GLN A 212 -19.13 -15.87 1.48
CA GLN A 212 -19.96 -17.06 1.74
C GLN A 212 -19.13 -18.28 2.13
N SER A 213 -17.97 -18.47 1.49
CA SER A 213 -17.05 -19.56 1.82
C SER A 213 -16.46 -19.41 3.22
N VAL A 214 -16.02 -18.19 3.58
CA VAL A 214 -15.49 -17.89 4.92
C VAL A 214 -16.58 -18.02 5.98
N GLU A 215 -17.78 -17.49 5.74
CA GLU A 215 -18.92 -17.59 6.66
C GLU A 215 -19.33 -19.05 6.93
N LYS A 216 -19.28 -19.92 5.92
CA LYS A 216 -19.65 -21.32 6.05
C LYS A 216 -18.61 -22.16 6.78
N ASN A 217 -17.32 -21.89 6.56
CA ASN A 217 -16.25 -22.83 6.92
C ASN A 217 -15.27 -22.30 7.99
N VAL A 218 -15.45 -21.06 8.46
CA VAL A 218 -14.63 -20.45 9.53
C VAL A 218 -15.49 -20.10 10.73
N GLU A 219 -14.99 -20.38 11.94
CA GLU A 219 -15.62 -20.08 13.22
C GLU A 219 -15.55 -18.57 13.52
N ILE A 220 -16.34 -17.76 12.79
CA ILE A 220 -16.32 -16.28 12.81
C ILE A 220 -16.40 -15.70 14.23
N GLU A 221 -17.26 -16.25 15.08
CA GLU A 221 -17.43 -15.76 16.46
C GLU A 221 -16.17 -15.98 17.31
N ARG A 222 -15.45 -17.07 17.09
CA ARG A 222 -14.19 -17.31 17.79
C ARG A 222 -13.07 -16.41 17.27
N VAL A 223 -13.03 -16.14 15.96
CA VAL A 223 -12.08 -15.15 15.42
C VAL A 223 -12.37 -13.76 16.02
N LEU A 224 -13.64 -13.38 16.14
CA LEU A 224 -14.04 -12.12 16.80
C LEU A 224 -13.67 -12.11 18.29
N ALA A 225 -13.84 -13.23 19.00
CA ALA A 225 -13.42 -13.34 20.40
C ALA A 225 -11.90 -13.16 20.56
N LEU A 226 -11.09 -13.82 19.71
CA LEU A 226 -9.64 -13.62 19.69
C LEU A 226 -9.26 -12.17 19.43
N ALA A 227 -9.96 -11.48 18.53
CA ALA A 227 -9.73 -10.06 18.28
C ALA A 227 -10.01 -9.21 19.52
N LYS A 228 -11.05 -9.53 20.29
CA LYS A 228 -11.41 -8.84 21.55
C LYS A 228 -10.41 -9.10 22.69
N ASP A 229 -9.73 -10.23 22.67
CA ASP A 229 -8.67 -10.57 23.64
C ASP A 229 -7.34 -9.83 23.39
N ALA A 230 -7.31 -8.95 22.38
CA ALA A 230 -6.18 -8.07 22.14
C ALA A 230 -6.04 -7.08 23.31
N PRO A 231 -4.86 -6.99 23.94
CA PRO A 231 -4.64 -6.15 25.12
C PRO A 231 -4.71 -4.67 24.77
N PRO A 232 -4.90 -3.77 25.75
CA PRO A 232 -4.81 -2.34 25.53
C PRO A 232 -3.44 -1.93 24.96
N LEU A 233 -3.42 -0.93 24.07
CA LEU A 233 -2.19 -0.32 23.57
C LEU A 233 -1.92 1.01 24.27
N GLU A 234 -0.66 1.26 24.59
CA GLU A 234 -0.21 2.57 25.05
C GLU A 234 0.23 3.40 23.86
N ILE A 235 -0.49 4.51 23.62
CA ILE A 235 -0.25 5.37 22.46
C ILE A 235 -0.06 6.80 22.93
N GLN A 236 0.96 7.46 22.40
CA GLN A 236 1.18 8.88 22.65
C GLN A 236 0.10 9.70 21.94
N GLU A 237 -0.36 10.75 22.60
CA GLU A 237 -1.35 11.65 22.01
C GLU A 237 -0.72 12.42 20.85
N GLN A 238 -1.39 12.40 19.70
CA GLN A 238 -0.88 13.10 18.52
C GLN A 238 -0.90 14.60 18.75
N LYS A 239 0.22 15.26 18.43
CA LYS A 239 0.23 16.71 18.30
C LYS A 239 -0.63 17.09 17.11
N SER A 240 -1.59 18.00 17.33
CA SER A 240 -2.33 18.62 16.23
C SER A 240 -1.34 19.20 15.22
N LEU A 241 -1.46 18.79 13.97
CA LEU A 241 -0.87 19.54 12.87
C LEU A 241 -1.57 20.92 12.83
N GLN A 242 -0.79 22.00 12.76
CA GLN A 242 -1.36 23.35 12.73
C GLN A 242 -1.86 23.67 11.32
N ASN A 243 -3.04 24.28 11.25
CA ASN A 243 -3.63 24.73 9.99
C ASN A 243 -2.81 25.90 9.40
N GLY A 244 -2.25 25.68 8.22
CA GLY A 244 -1.74 26.75 7.36
C GLY A 244 -2.88 27.50 6.65
N LYS A 245 -2.53 28.37 5.69
CA LYS A 245 -3.50 28.91 4.74
C LYS A 245 -4.13 27.77 3.93
N GLU A 246 -5.40 27.90 3.57
CA GLU A 246 -6.06 26.93 2.67
C GLU A 246 -5.33 26.91 1.31
N VAL A 247 -4.96 25.71 0.86
CA VAL A 247 -4.29 25.45 -0.43
C VAL A 247 -5.09 24.39 -1.17
N LYS A 248 -5.40 24.62 -2.45
CA LYS A 248 -6.06 23.64 -3.32
C LYS A 248 -5.01 22.77 -4.02
N ILE A 249 -5.06 21.46 -3.79
CA ILE A 249 -4.17 20.50 -4.45
C ILE A 249 -4.99 19.64 -5.41
N GLY A 250 -4.64 19.68 -6.70
CA GLY A 250 -5.18 18.80 -7.72
C GLY A 250 -4.53 17.43 -7.60
N VAL A 251 -5.31 16.38 -7.35
CA VAL A 251 -4.81 15.00 -7.23
C VAL A 251 -5.28 14.20 -8.43
N ALA A 252 -4.33 13.69 -9.23
CA ALA A 252 -4.65 12.79 -10.34
C ALA A 252 -5.18 11.46 -9.79
N MET A 253 -6.44 11.12 -10.06
CA MET A 253 -7.07 9.91 -9.50
C MET A 253 -7.99 9.27 -10.53
N ASP A 254 -7.57 8.14 -11.08
CA ASP A 254 -8.34 7.33 -12.03
C ASP A 254 -7.73 5.94 -12.22
N GLU A 255 -8.15 5.22 -13.26
CA GLU A 255 -7.63 3.88 -13.59
C GLU A 255 -6.12 3.81 -13.89
N SER A 256 -5.46 4.95 -14.11
CA SER A 256 -4.00 5.03 -14.33
C SER A 256 -3.24 5.46 -13.08
N PHE A 257 -3.85 6.30 -12.24
CA PHE A 257 -3.21 6.90 -11.07
C PHE A 257 -4.00 6.61 -9.81
N PHE A 258 -3.64 5.55 -9.09
CA PHE A 258 -4.35 5.12 -7.88
C PHE A 258 -3.42 4.62 -6.77
N PHE A 259 -2.10 4.77 -6.93
CA PHE A 259 -1.13 4.42 -5.88
C PHE A 259 -0.95 5.58 -4.91
N TYR A 260 -1.82 5.59 -3.90
CA TYR A 260 -1.81 6.57 -2.84
C TYR A 260 -1.95 5.88 -1.48
N TYR A 261 -1.22 6.40 -0.50
CA TYR A 261 -1.51 6.12 0.90
C TYR A 261 -2.62 7.05 1.37
N GLU A 262 -3.73 6.51 1.87
CA GLU A 262 -4.83 7.34 2.40
C GLU A 262 -4.34 8.29 3.52
N ASP A 263 -3.34 7.85 4.29
CA ASP A 263 -2.68 8.66 5.30
C ASP A 263 -2.06 9.94 4.75
N ASN A 264 -1.56 9.93 3.52
CA ASN A 264 -1.02 11.12 2.88
C ASN A 264 -2.13 12.16 2.68
N PHE A 265 -3.32 11.73 2.25
CA PHE A 265 -4.45 12.64 2.09
C PHE A 265 -4.90 13.23 3.42
N ASP A 266 -4.95 12.43 4.48
CA ASP A 266 -5.31 12.93 5.81
C ASP A 266 -4.27 13.90 6.36
N ILE A 267 -2.98 13.64 6.15
CA ILE A 267 -1.90 14.56 6.53
C ILE A 267 -2.03 15.88 5.76
N LEU A 268 -2.24 15.83 4.44
CA LEU A 268 -2.42 17.04 3.64
C LEU A 268 -3.64 17.85 4.11
N ARG A 269 -4.79 17.19 4.33
CA ARG A 269 -6.01 17.82 4.87
C ARG A 269 -5.75 18.45 6.23
N ALA A 270 -5.07 17.74 7.13
CA ALA A 270 -4.71 18.23 8.46
C ALA A 270 -3.71 19.40 8.44
N LEU A 271 -2.95 19.57 7.36
CA LEU A 271 -2.07 20.72 7.13
C LEU A 271 -2.79 21.91 6.46
N GLY A 272 -4.07 21.75 6.07
CA GLY A 272 -4.88 22.79 5.45
C GLY A 272 -5.12 22.61 3.94
N ALA A 273 -4.79 21.46 3.36
CA ALA A 273 -5.06 21.19 1.95
C ALA A 273 -6.54 20.90 1.69
N LYS A 274 -7.09 21.51 0.64
CA LYS A 274 -8.32 21.07 -0.03
C LYS A 274 -7.94 20.24 -1.24
N LEU A 275 -8.23 18.94 -1.19
CA LEU A 275 -7.92 18.02 -2.29
C LEU A 275 -9.04 18.05 -3.34
N LEU A 276 -8.68 18.31 -4.59
CA LEU A 276 -9.57 18.27 -5.75
C LEU A 276 -9.10 17.15 -6.68
N PHE A 277 -9.87 16.07 -6.76
CA PHE A 277 -9.52 14.93 -7.60
C PHE A 277 -9.93 15.18 -9.05
N PHE A 278 -9.10 14.76 -10.00
CA PHE A 278 -9.36 14.83 -11.44
C PHE A 278 -8.79 13.59 -12.13
N SER A 279 -9.35 13.21 -13.29
CA SER A 279 -8.90 12.07 -14.07
C SER A 279 -8.06 12.50 -15.27
N PRO A 280 -6.75 12.19 -15.30
CA PRO A 280 -5.94 12.36 -16.50
C PRO A 280 -6.46 11.63 -17.74
N CYS A 281 -7.11 10.48 -17.57
CA CYS A 281 -7.70 9.73 -18.67
C CYS A 281 -9.00 10.34 -19.21
N ASN A 282 -9.85 10.90 -18.34
CA ASN A 282 -11.25 11.17 -18.68
C ASN A 282 -11.65 12.65 -18.63
N ASP A 283 -10.97 13.49 -17.84
CA ASP A 283 -11.29 14.91 -17.75
C ASP A 283 -10.54 15.71 -18.83
N SER A 284 -11.17 16.77 -19.36
CA SER A 284 -10.59 17.61 -20.41
C SER A 284 -9.90 18.88 -19.90
N ALA A 285 -9.98 19.17 -18.60
CA ALA A 285 -9.39 20.36 -18.00
C ALA A 285 -8.94 20.10 -16.56
N LEU A 286 -7.91 20.82 -16.12
CA LEU A 286 -7.49 20.82 -14.73
C LEU A 286 -8.49 21.61 -13.85
N PRO A 287 -8.75 21.16 -12.61
CA PRO A 287 -9.43 22.00 -11.63
C PRO A 287 -8.59 23.25 -11.29
N GLU A 288 -9.23 24.30 -10.77
CA GLU A 288 -8.52 25.48 -10.28
C GLU A 288 -7.74 25.14 -9.00
N VAL A 289 -6.43 24.92 -9.14
CA VAL A 289 -5.56 24.43 -8.07
C VAL A 289 -4.25 25.20 -8.00
N ASP A 290 -3.65 25.20 -6.81
CA ASP A 290 -2.39 25.86 -6.50
C ASP A 290 -1.20 24.94 -6.80
N ALA A 291 -1.36 23.62 -6.59
CA ALA A 291 -0.36 22.59 -6.86
C ALA A 291 -1.01 21.31 -7.42
N LEU A 292 -0.21 20.47 -8.07
CA LEU A 292 -0.60 19.13 -8.53
C LEU A 292 0.17 18.03 -7.79
N LEU A 293 -0.55 16.98 -7.43
CA LEU A 293 -0.03 15.70 -6.95
C LEU A 293 -0.42 14.62 -7.96
N ILE A 294 0.59 14.03 -8.60
CA ILE A 294 0.42 12.94 -9.57
C ILE A 294 1.12 11.71 -9.00
N GLY A 295 0.38 10.89 -8.27
CA GLY A 295 0.89 9.65 -7.68
C GLY A 295 1.25 8.62 -8.74
N GLY A 296 1.61 7.42 -8.28
CA GLY A 296 1.86 6.33 -9.21
C GLY A 296 0.61 5.56 -9.58
N GLY A 297 0.87 4.44 -10.24
CA GLY A 297 -0.12 3.56 -10.82
C GLY A 297 0.48 2.98 -12.09
N TYR A 298 -0.38 2.67 -13.04
CA TYR A 298 0.02 2.00 -14.28
C TYR A 298 -0.43 2.79 -15.50
N PRO A 299 0.14 3.99 -15.73
CA PRO A 299 -0.20 4.80 -16.91
C PRO A 299 -0.01 4.02 -18.22
N GLU A 300 0.85 3.01 -18.23
CA GLU A 300 1.07 2.13 -19.38
C GLU A 300 -0.13 1.30 -19.81
N ILE A 301 -1.02 0.92 -18.87
CA ILE A 301 -2.22 0.12 -19.18
C ILE A 301 -3.21 0.97 -19.98
N ASN A 302 -3.27 2.26 -19.69
CA ASN A 302 -4.16 3.22 -20.34
C ASN A 302 -3.38 4.25 -21.19
N ALA A 303 -2.19 3.89 -21.67
CA ALA A 303 -1.29 4.82 -22.36
C ALA A 303 -1.95 5.46 -23.58
N GLN A 304 -2.76 4.70 -24.31
CA GLN A 304 -3.55 5.21 -25.43
C GLN A 304 -4.55 6.29 -24.99
N LYS A 305 -5.32 6.06 -23.91
CA LYS A 305 -6.27 7.08 -23.41
C LYS A 305 -5.55 8.35 -22.97
N LEU A 306 -4.42 8.20 -22.28
CA LEU A 306 -3.59 9.32 -21.82
C LEU A 306 -3.01 10.13 -22.99
N GLU A 307 -2.56 9.45 -24.04
CA GLU A 307 -2.06 10.06 -25.27
C GLU A 307 -3.16 10.83 -26.02
N GLU A 308 -4.34 10.21 -26.17
CA GLU A 308 -5.51 10.77 -26.85
C GLU A 308 -6.09 11.99 -26.11
N ASN A 309 -5.94 12.09 -24.79
CA ASN A 309 -6.34 13.25 -24.00
C ASN A 309 -5.33 14.42 -24.11
N VAL A 310 -5.19 14.93 -25.34
CA VAL A 310 -4.33 16.08 -25.68
C VAL A 310 -4.67 17.31 -24.83
N SER A 311 -5.95 17.53 -24.53
CA SER A 311 -6.41 18.67 -23.71
C SER A 311 -5.82 18.66 -22.30
N MET A 312 -5.88 17.51 -21.62
CA MET A 312 -5.33 17.38 -20.28
C MET A 312 -3.80 17.44 -20.29
N ARG A 313 -3.13 16.75 -21.23
CA ARG A 313 -1.66 16.81 -21.36
C ARG A 313 -1.17 18.25 -21.53
N ASN A 314 -1.81 19.01 -22.41
CA ASN A 314 -1.48 20.43 -22.62
C ASN A 314 -1.79 21.29 -21.39
N ALA A 315 -2.87 21.00 -20.66
CA ALA A 315 -3.21 21.74 -19.44
C ALA A 315 -2.15 21.53 -18.35
N ILE A 316 -1.67 20.30 -18.15
CA ILE A 316 -0.60 19.98 -17.20
C ILE A 316 0.72 20.60 -17.63
N LEU A 317 1.11 20.47 -18.90
CA LEU A 317 2.33 21.08 -19.42
C LEU A 317 2.33 22.60 -19.20
N LYS A 318 1.24 23.27 -19.60
CA LYS A 318 1.07 24.72 -19.40
C LYS A 318 1.13 25.11 -17.92
N PHE A 319 0.53 24.31 -17.03
CA PHE A 319 0.59 24.55 -15.59
C PHE A 319 2.04 24.53 -15.08
N ILE A 320 2.85 23.57 -15.55
CA ILE A 320 4.27 23.44 -15.19
C ILE A 320 5.09 24.62 -15.76
N GLU A 321 4.92 24.94 -17.04
CA GLU A 321 5.63 26.04 -17.72
C GLU A 321 5.33 27.41 -17.10
N GLN A 322 4.14 27.59 -16.54
CA GLN A 322 3.73 28.78 -15.79
C GLN A 322 4.24 28.81 -14.33
N GLY A 323 5.18 27.92 -13.98
CA GLY A 323 5.78 27.85 -12.66
C GLY A 323 4.90 27.17 -11.61
N GLY A 324 3.87 26.42 -12.02
CA GLY A 324 3.04 25.64 -11.10
C GLY A 324 3.84 24.58 -10.35
N LEU A 325 3.50 24.35 -9.08
CA LEU A 325 4.16 23.35 -8.23
C LEU A 325 3.58 21.97 -8.51
N VAL A 326 4.42 21.00 -8.87
CA VAL A 326 3.99 19.63 -9.17
C VAL A 326 4.87 18.62 -8.43
N TYR A 327 4.25 17.69 -7.72
CA TYR A 327 4.92 16.51 -7.19
C TYR A 327 4.41 15.26 -7.91
N ALA A 328 5.32 14.45 -8.45
CA ALA A 328 4.98 13.25 -9.17
C ALA A 328 5.75 12.01 -8.68
N GLU A 329 5.07 10.89 -8.54
CA GLU A 329 5.63 9.62 -8.08
C GLU A 329 5.42 8.52 -9.13
N CYS A 330 6.44 7.68 -9.37
CA CYS A 330 6.37 6.45 -10.17
C CYS A 330 5.65 6.63 -11.53
N GLY A 331 4.41 6.17 -11.67
CA GLY A 331 3.60 6.37 -12.87
C GLY A 331 3.43 7.86 -13.24
N GLY A 332 3.35 8.76 -12.25
CA GLY A 332 3.36 10.20 -12.49
C GLY A 332 4.65 10.69 -13.15
N LEU A 333 5.82 10.16 -12.77
CA LEU A 333 7.09 10.45 -13.47
C LEU A 333 7.01 10.00 -14.93
N MET A 334 6.49 8.80 -15.18
CA MET A 334 6.34 8.26 -16.54
C MET A 334 5.41 9.13 -17.39
N TYR A 335 4.29 9.58 -16.81
CA TYR A 335 3.31 10.44 -17.50
C TYR A 335 3.83 11.86 -17.75
N LEU A 336 4.75 12.36 -16.92
CA LEU A 336 5.37 13.66 -17.14
C LEU A 336 6.53 13.63 -18.15
N GLY A 337 7.06 12.44 -18.48
CA GLY A 337 8.07 12.27 -19.54
C GLY A 337 7.55 12.58 -20.95
N ARG A 338 8.44 12.50 -21.94
CA ARG A 338 8.09 12.66 -23.37
C ARG A 338 7.26 11.48 -23.86
N THR A 339 7.76 10.26 -23.65
CA THR A 339 7.08 9.04 -24.07
C THR A 339 7.18 7.91 -23.05
N THR A 340 6.26 6.97 -23.16
CA THR A 340 6.39 5.63 -22.57
C THR A 340 6.26 4.57 -23.65
N SER A 341 7.07 3.51 -23.56
CA SER A 341 7.08 2.42 -24.53
C SER A 341 6.77 1.07 -23.88
N SER A 342 5.91 0.28 -24.53
CA SER A 342 5.57 -1.07 -24.11
C SER A 342 6.74 -2.04 -24.32
N THR A 343 6.64 -3.25 -23.74
CA THR A 343 7.64 -4.31 -23.98
C THR A 343 7.69 -4.78 -25.44
N GLU A 344 6.67 -4.46 -26.24
CA GLU A 344 6.56 -4.78 -27.67
C GLU A 344 7.04 -3.62 -28.56
N GLY A 345 7.52 -2.52 -27.97
CA GLY A 345 8.05 -1.36 -28.68
C GLY A 345 6.99 -0.36 -29.15
N ARG A 346 5.72 -0.51 -28.76
CA ARG A 346 4.69 0.51 -29.01
C ARG A 346 4.97 1.73 -28.15
N VAL A 347 5.08 2.89 -28.78
CA VAL A 347 5.38 4.18 -28.13
C VAL A 347 4.11 5.01 -28.02
N HIS A 348 3.92 5.66 -26.87
CA HIS A 348 2.83 6.59 -26.61
C HIS A 348 3.39 7.93 -26.11
N TYR A 349 2.89 9.03 -26.65
CA TYR A 349 3.25 10.39 -26.22
C TYR A 349 2.56 10.74 -24.90
N MET A 350 3.36 11.28 -23.98
CA MET A 350 2.97 11.68 -22.64
C MET A 350 2.98 13.22 -22.54
N VAL A 351 3.03 13.79 -21.34
CA VAL A 351 2.94 15.27 -21.17
C VAL A 351 4.14 15.99 -21.78
N GLY A 352 5.34 15.40 -21.73
CA GLY A 352 6.56 15.99 -22.28
C GLY A 352 7.14 17.13 -21.45
N ALA A 353 6.84 17.19 -20.15
CA ALA A 353 7.41 18.21 -19.25
C ALA A 353 8.79 17.82 -18.72
N LEU A 354 9.09 16.52 -18.63
CA LEU A 354 10.40 16.01 -18.27
C LEU A 354 11.09 15.51 -19.55
N GLU A 355 12.34 15.94 -19.74
CA GLU A 355 13.18 15.52 -20.87
C GLU A 355 13.73 14.11 -20.66
N LEU A 356 12.81 13.16 -20.51
CA LEU A 356 13.10 11.74 -20.38
C LEU A 356 12.05 10.87 -21.06
N ASP A 357 12.46 9.66 -21.42
CA ASP A 357 11.58 8.58 -21.88
C ASP A 357 11.61 7.39 -20.93
N THR A 358 10.49 6.70 -20.85
CA THR A 358 10.35 5.47 -20.05
C THR A 358 10.02 4.27 -20.90
N ARG A 359 10.43 3.09 -20.43
CA ARG A 359 10.17 1.82 -21.10
C ARG A 359 9.77 0.75 -20.11
N LEU A 360 8.73 -0.01 -20.45
CA LEU A 360 8.29 -1.15 -19.67
C LEU A 360 9.33 -2.27 -19.71
N THR A 361 9.41 -2.99 -18.60
CA THR A 361 10.26 -4.16 -18.39
C THR A 361 9.42 -5.34 -17.90
N LYS A 362 9.92 -6.56 -18.09
CA LYS A 362 9.27 -7.76 -17.54
C LYS A 362 9.58 -7.98 -16.05
N GLU A 363 10.63 -7.33 -15.57
CA GLU A 363 11.09 -7.43 -14.18
C GLU A 363 10.41 -6.37 -13.33
N LEU A 364 9.93 -6.79 -12.16
CA LEU A 364 9.44 -5.90 -11.11
C LEU A 364 10.63 -5.28 -10.39
N THR A 365 10.64 -3.96 -10.27
CA THR A 365 11.43 -3.25 -9.26
C THR A 365 10.54 -3.05 -8.04
N LEU A 366 10.89 -3.69 -6.94
CA LEU A 366 10.22 -3.57 -5.64
C LEU A 366 11.28 -3.48 -4.55
N GLY A 367 11.21 -2.46 -3.71
CA GLY A 367 12.12 -2.34 -2.57
C GLY A 367 12.02 -1.01 -1.84
N TYR A 368 12.51 -1.00 -0.60
CA TYR A 368 12.61 0.22 0.19
C TYR A 368 13.71 1.14 -0.33
N THR A 369 13.43 2.44 -0.37
CA THR A 369 14.38 3.48 -0.79
C THR A 369 14.72 4.44 0.36
N GLU A 370 15.95 4.95 0.33
CA GLU A 370 16.42 6.05 1.18
C GLU A 370 17.12 7.08 0.27
N LEU A 371 16.60 8.30 0.29
CA LEU A 371 17.02 9.40 -0.57
C LEU A 371 17.61 10.53 0.26
N GLU A 372 18.76 11.05 -0.14
CA GLU A 372 19.39 12.23 0.45
C GLU A 372 19.25 13.43 -0.47
N GLY A 373 18.65 14.52 0.03
CA GLY A 373 18.59 15.80 -0.68
C GLY A 373 19.98 16.38 -0.93
N VAL A 374 20.34 16.54 -2.19
CA VAL A 374 21.62 17.16 -2.61
C VAL A 374 21.42 18.52 -3.26
N MET A 375 20.20 18.82 -3.69
CA MET A 375 19.81 20.11 -4.28
C MET A 375 18.63 20.71 -3.52
N GLN A 376 18.70 22.03 -3.26
CA GLN A 376 17.57 22.79 -2.74
C GLN A 376 16.59 23.13 -3.88
N SER A 377 15.31 22.86 -3.68
CA SER A 377 14.22 23.27 -4.57
C SER A 377 12.96 23.61 -3.76
N ALA A 378 11.83 23.84 -4.44
CA ALA A 378 10.53 24.02 -3.79
C ALA A 378 10.09 22.76 -3.01
N LEU A 379 10.51 21.57 -3.44
CA LEU A 379 10.10 20.29 -2.85
C LEU A 379 11.25 19.46 -2.25
N SER A 380 12.50 19.84 -2.48
CA SER A 380 13.68 19.17 -1.92
C SER A 380 14.46 20.09 -0.98
N ALA A 381 14.94 19.58 0.15
CA ALA A 381 15.89 20.28 1.02
C ALA A 381 17.24 19.56 1.10
N LYS A 382 18.32 20.34 1.02
CA LYS A 382 19.68 19.80 1.09
C LYS A 382 19.94 19.16 2.47
N GLY A 383 20.44 17.93 2.47
CA GLY A 383 20.72 17.11 3.65
C GLY A 383 19.51 16.40 4.26
N GLU A 384 18.29 16.63 3.73
CA GLU A 384 17.09 15.91 4.17
C GLU A 384 17.17 14.44 3.76
N ILE A 385 16.79 13.54 4.65
CA ILE A 385 16.66 12.11 4.37
C ILE A 385 15.19 11.77 4.23
N LEU A 386 14.82 11.24 3.07
CA LEU A 386 13.48 10.76 2.77
C LEU A 386 13.50 9.23 2.68
N LYS A 387 12.51 8.59 3.28
CA LYS A 387 12.31 7.14 3.20
C LYS A 387 11.05 6.83 2.42
N GLY A 388 11.16 5.92 1.47
CA GLY A 388 10.07 5.52 0.62
C GLY A 388 10.22 4.08 0.14
N HIS A 389 9.54 3.77 -0.96
CA HIS A 389 9.72 2.52 -1.68
C HIS A 389 9.51 2.71 -3.19
N GLU A 390 10.05 1.79 -3.96
CA GLU A 390 9.82 1.64 -5.40
C GLU A 390 8.87 0.47 -5.65
N PHE A 391 7.97 0.62 -6.63
CA PHE A 391 7.11 -0.44 -7.14
C PHE A 391 6.73 -0.16 -8.60
N HIS A 392 7.47 -0.72 -9.55
CA HIS A 392 7.23 -0.49 -10.99
C HIS A 392 7.83 -1.56 -11.91
N TYR A 393 7.25 -1.69 -13.11
CA TYR A 393 7.72 -2.51 -14.23
C TYR A 393 8.28 -1.64 -15.36
N SER A 394 9.01 -0.58 -15.02
CA SER A 394 9.54 0.35 -16.00
C SER A 394 10.94 0.82 -15.64
N LYS A 395 11.62 1.42 -16.61
CA LYS A 395 12.89 2.12 -16.39
C LYS A 395 12.95 3.37 -17.26
N VAL A 396 13.75 4.35 -16.85
CA VAL A 396 14.12 5.47 -17.70
C VAL A 396 15.19 5.01 -18.70
N VAL A 397 15.08 5.41 -19.96
CA VAL A 397 16.00 4.93 -21.04
C VAL A 397 16.67 6.03 -21.86
N ASP A 398 16.10 7.23 -21.88
CA ASP A 398 16.65 8.37 -22.60
C ASP A 398 16.51 9.57 -21.66
N ILE A 399 17.63 10.08 -21.15
CA ILE A 399 17.66 11.19 -20.19
C ILE A 399 18.59 12.23 -20.78
N ASP A 400 18.11 13.46 -20.89
CA ASP A 400 18.93 14.56 -21.41
C ASP A 400 20.17 14.81 -20.53
N GLU A 401 21.22 15.36 -21.13
CA GLU A 401 22.50 15.59 -20.46
C GLU A 401 22.40 16.66 -19.36
N ASP A 402 21.49 17.62 -19.52
CA ASP A 402 21.26 18.72 -18.58
C ASP A 402 20.21 18.41 -17.50
N ALA A 403 19.70 17.17 -17.47
CA ALA A 403 18.73 16.72 -16.48
C ALA A 403 19.22 16.95 -15.04
N ARG A 404 18.37 17.60 -14.24
CA ARG A 404 18.68 17.97 -12.85
C ARG A 404 18.03 17.01 -11.88
N PHE A 405 18.81 16.57 -10.90
CA PHE A 405 18.39 15.63 -9.87
C PHE A 405 18.48 16.26 -8.48
N CYS A 406 17.45 16.04 -7.66
CA CYS A 406 17.39 16.54 -6.29
C CYS A 406 17.98 15.58 -5.26
N TYR A 407 18.05 14.29 -5.56
CA TYR A 407 18.37 13.24 -4.60
C TYR A 407 19.55 12.39 -5.00
N LYS A 408 20.36 12.02 -4.00
CA LYS A 408 21.28 10.88 -4.07
C LYS A 408 20.63 9.68 -3.40
N VAL A 409 20.67 8.53 -4.06
CA VAL A 409 20.11 7.28 -3.55
C VAL A 409 21.10 6.62 -2.60
N ARG A 410 20.72 6.47 -1.33
CA ARG A 410 21.47 5.75 -0.30
C ARG A 410 21.07 4.27 -0.22
N LYS A 411 19.81 3.99 -0.52
CA LYS A 411 19.24 2.63 -0.64
C LYS A 411 18.23 2.64 -1.78
N GLY A 412 18.27 1.63 -2.65
CA GLY A 412 17.48 1.56 -3.88
C GLY A 412 18.37 1.47 -5.11
N ARG A 413 17.78 1.45 -6.31
CA ARG A 413 18.53 1.43 -7.58
C ARG A 413 18.91 2.83 -8.06
N GLY A 414 17.98 3.79 -7.96
CA GLY A 414 18.09 5.09 -8.62
C GLY A 414 18.00 5.00 -10.14
N THR A 415 18.08 6.14 -10.83
CA THR A 415 17.90 6.20 -12.29
C THR A 415 19.22 6.35 -13.04
N LYS A 416 20.01 7.37 -12.71
CA LYS A 416 21.30 7.68 -13.37
C LYS A 416 22.34 7.99 -12.31
N ASP A 417 23.47 7.27 -12.31
CA ASP A 417 24.60 7.49 -11.39
C ASP A 417 24.20 7.51 -9.89
N SER A 418 23.24 6.67 -9.49
CA SER A 418 22.65 6.66 -8.14
C SER A 418 21.96 7.99 -7.75
N MET A 419 21.45 8.73 -8.73
CA MET A 419 20.65 9.94 -8.55
C MET A 419 19.17 9.68 -8.82
N GLU A 420 18.31 10.49 -8.22
CA GLU A 420 16.86 10.45 -8.40
C GLU A 420 16.24 11.85 -8.14
N GLY A 421 14.93 12.02 -8.40
CA GLY A 421 14.21 13.27 -8.17
C GLY A 421 14.45 14.29 -9.27
N TYR A 422 13.89 14.04 -10.46
CA TYR A 422 13.97 14.93 -11.60
C TYR A 422 13.32 16.27 -11.28
N LEU A 423 14.06 17.35 -11.56
CA LEU A 423 13.63 18.71 -11.31
C LEU A 423 13.54 19.49 -12.62
N VAL A 424 12.34 19.96 -12.94
CA VAL A 424 12.07 20.87 -14.06
C VAL A 424 11.09 21.95 -13.58
N TYR A 425 11.42 23.23 -13.74
CA TYR A 425 10.70 24.34 -13.08
C TYR A 425 10.48 24.09 -11.57
N ASN A 426 9.22 24.06 -11.12
CA ASN A 426 8.79 23.73 -9.76
C ASN A 426 8.22 22.30 -9.67
N THR A 427 8.53 21.44 -10.65
CA THR A 427 8.13 20.03 -10.70
C THR A 427 9.23 19.15 -10.14
N LEU A 428 8.89 18.28 -9.19
CA LEU A 428 9.74 17.21 -8.71
C LEU A 428 9.10 15.85 -9.02
N ALA A 429 9.80 14.99 -9.76
CA ALA A 429 9.33 13.66 -10.11
C ALA A 429 10.33 12.57 -9.70
N SER A 430 9.87 11.46 -9.11
CA SER A 430 10.71 10.35 -8.65
C SER A 430 9.98 9.02 -8.81
N TYR A 431 10.70 7.89 -8.97
CA TYR A 431 10.07 6.56 -8.84
C TYR A 431 9.70 6.21 -7.40
N THR A 432 10.34 6.86 -6.43
CA THR A 432 10.07 6.65 -5.02
C THR A 432 8.69 7.20 -4.62
N HIS A 433 7.91 6.33 -4.01
CA HIS A 433 6.67 6.66 -3.30
C HIS A 433 6.95 7.04 -1.86
N LEU A 434 6.43 8.19 -1.42
CA LEU A 434 6.60 8.66 -0.05
C LEU A 434 5.35 8.42 0.79
N HIS A 435 5.58 7.95 2.02
CA HIS A 435 4.56 8.02 3.07
C HIS A 435 4.81 9.28 3.91
N PHE A 436 3.88 10.23 3.88
CA PHE A 436 4.07 11.55 4.49
C PHE A 436 4.15 11.52 6.01
N ARG A 437 3.70 10.43 6.66
CA ARG A 437 3.88 10.27 8.12
C ARG A 437 5.36 10.20 8.50
N GLY A 438 6.17 9.43 7.75
CA GLY A 438 7.62 9.36 7.97
C GLY A 438 8.39 10.50 7.31
N ASN A 439 7.73 11.27 6.44
CA ASN A 439 8.32 12.38 5.68
C ASN A 439 7.53 13.68 5.91
N LEU A 440 7.16 13.99 7.16
CA LEU A 440 6.24 15.08 7.46
C LEU A 440 6.77 16.46 7.03
N SER A 441 8.09 16.66 7.12
CA SER A 441 8.77 17.87 6.63
C SER A 441 8.55 18.09 5.14
N PHE A 442 8.51 17.02 4.34
CA PHE A 442 8.20 17.09 2.91
C PHE A 442 6.76 17.56 2.68
N ALA A 443 5.78 16.98 3.38
CA ALA A 443 4.37 17.38 3.24
C ALA A 443 4.15 18.85 3.66
N GLN A 444 4.80 19.29 4.74
CA GLN A 444 4.76 20.70 5.16
C GLN A 444 5.39 21.63 4.11
N ARG A 445 6.50 21.21 3.49
CA ARG A 445 7.18 21.95 2.43
C ARG A 445 6.32 22.07 1.17
N LEU A 446 5.66 21.00 0.76
CA LEU A 446 4.70 20.98 -0.35
C LEU A 446 3.61 22.04 -0.13
N LEU A 447 2.94 22.02 1.02
CA LEU A 447 1.87 22.97 1.36
C LEU A 447 2.37 24.42 1.45
N LYS A 448 3.52 24.63 2.11
CA LYS A 448 4.09 25.97 2.25
C LYS A 448 4.36 26.60 0.88
N ASN A 449 4.99 25.87 -0.03
CA ASN A 449 5.35 26.39 -1.34
C ASN A 449 4.15 26.46 -2.30
N ALA A 450 3.15 25.59 -2.16
CA ALA A 450 1.91 25.69 -2.91
C ALA A 450 1.13 26.98 -2.58
N SER A 451 1.26 27.49 -1.35
CA SER A 451 0.60 28.73 -0.92
C SER A 451 1.22 30.03 -1.45
N HIS A 452 2.41 29.96 -2.07
CA HIS A 452 3.05 31.14 -2.65
C HIS A 452 2.44 31.39 -4.03
N LYS A 453 1.82 32.57 -4.21
CA LYS A 453 1.22 32.94 -5.49
C LYS A 453 2.29 32.97 -6.58
N ARG A 454 1.91 32.54 -7.77
CA ARG A 454 2.69 32.68 -9.01
C ARG A 454 2.79 34.18 -9.28
N ASP A 455 3.97 34.77 -9.10
CA ASP A 455 4.25 36.17 -9.44
C ASP A 455 4.38 36.35 -10.96
#